data_AF-A0A3P1SD21-F1
#
_entry.id   AF-A0A3P1SD21-F1
#
_cell.length_a   1.000
_cell.length_b   1.000
_cell.length_c   1.000
_cell.angle_alpha   90.00
_cell.angle_beta   90.00
_cell.angle_gamma   90.00
#
_symmetry.space_group_name_H-M   'P 1'
#
loop_
_entity.id
_entity.type
_entity.pdbx_description
1 polymer ?
#
loop_
_entity_poly.entity_id
_entity_poly.type
_entity_poly.pdbx_seq_one_letter_code
_entity_poly.pdbx_strand_id
1 'polypeptide(L)'
;NKDDIQTINEEDNIENYIVKDEKVENTPVLEQIKLDDNTETSKNILDYEIIGKIFSKYILLSDKDEFIIIDILNAKYRLLYENLLDNYNNRTISKQILLFPIILELNEYKLSVFNTIKDKLNNLGIEADIFDENSI
;
A
#
# COMPACT_ATOMS: atom_id res chain seq x y z
N ASN A 1 -28.94 -12.58 -12.15
CA ASN A 1 -27.73 -13.18 -12.74
C ASN A 1 -26.85 -13.65 -11.62
N LYS A 2 -26.35 -14.88 -11.70
CA LYS A 2 -25.39 -15.46 -10.75
C LYS A 2 -23.93 -15.09 -11.10
N ASP A 3 -23.74 -14.20 -12.06
CA ASP A 3 -22.47 -14.01 -12.77
C ASP A 3 -21.62 -12.84 -12.24
N ASP A 4 -22.06 -12.13 -11.19
CA ASP A 4 -21.37 -10.94 -10.67
C ASP A 4 -20.64 -11.17 -9.34
N ILE A 5 -20.75 -12.38 -8.75
CA ILE A 5 -20.02 -12.75 -7.51
C ILE A 5 -18.70 -13.39 -7.92
N GLN A 6 -17.57 -12.81 -7.46
CA GLN A 6 -16.25 -13.38 -7.67
C GLN A 6 -15.92 -14.33 -6.51
N THR A 7 -15.73 -15.60 -6.82
CA THR A 7 -15.21 -16.61 -5.88
C THR A 7 -13.73 -16.79 -6.16
N ILE A 8 -12.89 -16.68 -5.11
CA ILE A 8 -11.44 -16.87 -5.20
C ILE A 8 -11.06 -18.13 -4.41
N ASN A 9 -10.36 -19.04 -5.08
CA ASN A 9 -9.92 -20.34 -4.56
C ASN A 9 -8.42 -20.36 -4.26
N GLU A 10 -7.95 -21.37 -3.49
CA GLU A 10 -6.52 -21.50 -3.14
C GLU A 10 -5.60 -21.70 -4.37
N GLU A 11 -6.14 -22.18 -5.48
CA GLU A 11 -5.42 -22.36 -6.75
C GLU A 11 -5.35 -21.08 -7.59
N ASP A 12 -6.14 -20.07 -7.24
CA ASP A 12 -6.09 -18.79 -7.94
C ASP A 12 -4.77 -18.09 -7.61
N ASN A 13 -4.09 -17.64 -8.66
CA ASN A 13 -2.88 -16.86 -8.50
C ASN A 13 -3.22 -15.49 -7.87
N ILE A 14 -3.18 -15.46 -6.53
CA ILE A 14 -3.35 -14.30 -5.65
C ILE A 14 -2.55 -13.07 -6.11
N GLU A 15 -1.43 -13.28 -6.81
CA GLU A 15 -0.58 -12.23 -7.37
C GLU A 15 -1.32 -11.39 -8.44
N ASN A 16 -2.29 -11.97 -9.16
CA ASN A 16 -3.11 -11.29 -10.16
C ASN A 16 -4.14 -10.31 -9.57
N TYR A 17 -4.51 -10.48 -8.30
CA TYR A 17 -5.54 -9.66 -7.63
C TYR A 17 -4.95 -8.50 -6.82
N ILE A 18 -3.66 -8.57 -6.45
CA ILE A 18 -3.02 -7.60 -5.56
C ILE A 18 -2.42 -6.42 -6.34
N VAL A 19 -2.06 -6.60 -7.61
CA VAL A 19 -1.41 -5.55 -8.41
C VAL A 19 -1.80 -5.69 -9.88
N LYS A 20 -2.47 -4.67 -10.45
CA LYS A 20 -2.39 -4.44 -11.90
C LYS A 20 -0.92 -4.18 -12.23
N ASP A 21 -0.20 -5.20 -12.70
CA ASP A 21 1.15 -5.16 -13.31
C ASP A 21 1.89 -3.81 -13.17
N GLU A 22 2.27 -3.44 -11.95
CA GLU A 22 3.48 -2.68 -11.72
C GLU A 22 4.40 -3.69 -11.05
N LYS A 23 5.35 -4.25 -11.82
CA LYS A 23 6.42 -5.08 -11.28
C LYS A 23 7.09 -4.28 -10.17
N VAL A 24 6.70 -4.52 -8.92
CA VAL A 24 7.41 -4.00 -7.76
C VAL A 24 8.67 -4.84 -7.67
N GLU A 25 9.72 -4.39 -8.35
CA GLU A 25 11.05 -4.89 -8.03
C GLU A 25 11.25 -4.66 -6.54
N ASN A 26 11.46 -5.75 -5.78
CA ASN A 26 11.97 -5.73 -4.42
C ASN A 26 13.38 -5.14 -4.45
N THR A 27 13.47 -3.84 -4.69
CA THR A 27 14.70 -3.08 -4.57
C THR A 27 14.90 -2.93 -3.07
N PRO A 28 16.07 -3.30 -2.51
CA PRO A 28 16.36 -3.00 -1.12
C PRO A 28 16.08 -1.51 -0.88
N VAL A 29 15.46 -1.20 0.26
CA VAL A 29 15.31 0.18 0.73
C VAL A 29 16.71 0.77 0.72
N LEU A 30 17.05 1.50 -0.35
CA LEU A 30 18.29 2.23 -0.41
C LEU A 30 18.17 3.24 0.72
N GLU A 31 19.05 3.09 1.70
CA GLU A 31 19.30 4.06 2.74
C GLU A 31 19.33 5.43 2.06
N GLN A 32 18.35 6.28 2.39
CA GLN A 32 18.31 7.63 1.87
C GLN A 32 19.69 8.21 2.16
N ILE A 33 20.41 8.63 1.12
CA ILE A 33 21.70 9.30 1.28
C ILE A 33 21.42 10.49 2.20
N LYS A 34 21.83 10.37 3.46
CA LYS A 34 21.79 11.49 4.40
C LYS A 34 22.88 12.44 3.94
N LEU A 35 22.47 13.47 3.20
CA LEU A 35 23.28 14.66 3.03
C LEU A 35 23.50 15.25 4.43
N ASP A 36 24.76 15.53 4.77
CA ASP A 36 25.23 15.91 6.10
C ASP A 36 24.26 16.84 6.85
N ASP A 37 23.78 16.40 8.02
CA ASP A 37 22.89 17.13 8.96
C ASP A 37 23.56 18.36 9.65
N ASN A 38 24.60 18.94 9.05
CA ASN A 38 25.43 19.99 9.67
C ASN A 38 25.14 21.42 9.18
N THR A 39 23.94 21.70 8.65
CA THR A 39 23.53 23.09 8.36
C THR A 39 22.20 23.43 9.02
N GLU A 40 22.19 24.51 9.81
CA GLU A 40 21.09 24.99 10.67
C GLU A 40 19.84 25.52 9.90
N THR A 41 19.63 25.09 8.66
CA THR A 41 18.47 25.46 7.84
C THR A 41 18.07 24.26 7.02
N SER A 42 17.15 23.44 7.54
CA SER A 42 16.52 22.38 6.76
C SER A 42 15.69 23.05 5.64
N LYS A 43 16.26 23.17 4.44
CA LYS A 43 15.54 23.60 3.24
C LYS A 43 14.34 22.68 3.02
N ASN A 44 13.20 23.24 2.64
CA ASN A 44 12.03 22.44 2.32
C ASN A 44 12.21 21.82 0.93
N ILE A 45 11.68 20.61 0.70
CA ILE A 45 11.70 19.98 -0.63
C ILE A 45 11.04 20.88 -1.71
N LEU A 46 10.13 21.78 -1.30
CA LEU A 46 9.48 22.77 -2.14
C LEU A 46 10.41 23.91 -2.60
N ASP A 47 11.58 24.06 -1.98
CA ASP A 47 12.57 25.09 -2.34
C ASP A 47 13.46 24.66 -3.51
N TYR A 48 13.38 23.39 -3.92
CA TYR A 48 14.16 22.85 -5.04
C TYR A 48 13.39 22.98 -6.36
N GLU A 49 14.11 23.26 -7.44
CA GLU A 49 13.56 23.26 -8.78
C GLU A 49 13.47 21.84 -9.33
N ILE A 50 12.34 21.52 -9.98
CA ILE A 50 12.16 20.24 -10.67
C ILE A 50 12.94 20.29 -11.99
N ILE A 51 14.00 19.49 -12.09
CA ILE A 51 14.77 19.36 -13.34
C ILE A 51 14.01 18.47 -14.33
N GLY A 52 13.42 17.38 -13.83
CA GLY A 52 12.68 16.45 -14.68
C GLY A 52 12.50 15.06 -14.07
N LYS A 53 12.17 14.10 -14.94
CA LYS A 53 11.89 12.70 -14.58
C LYS A 53 12.70 11.76 -15.48
N ILE A 54 13.33 10.75 -14.89
CA ILE A 54 14.15 9.76 -15.61
C ILE A 54 13.61 8.33 -15.43
N PHE A 55 13.64 7.54 -16.50
CA PHE A 55 13.13 6.16 -16.59
C PHE A 55 11.69 5.96 -16.12
N SER A 56 10.93 7.04 -16.08
CA SER A 56 9.65 7.09 -15.40
C SER A 56 9.64 6.69 -13.90
N LYS A 57 10.82 6.50 -13.29
CA LYS A 57 11.02 5.95 -11.94
C LYS A 57 11.50 7.00 -10.93
N TYR A 58 12.25 8.00 -11.38
CA TYR A 58 12.84 9.00 -10.48
C TYR A 58 12.47 10.43 -10.85
N ILE A 59 12.24 11.27 -9.85
CA ILE A 59 12.15 12.74 -9.99
C ILE A 59 13.49 13.33 -9.58
N LEU A 60 14.01 14.24 -10.41
CA LEU A 60 15.26 14.96 -10.18
C LEU A 60 14.94 16.38 -9.74
N LEU A 61 15.50 16.78 -8.61
CA LEU A 61 15.37 18.11 -8.03
C LEU A 61 16.77 18.71 -7.84
N SER A 62 16.92 20.01 -8.00
CA SER A 62 18.14 20.72 -7.66
C SER A 62 17.88 22.10 -7.10
N ASP A 63 18.80 22.56 -6.28
CA ASP A 63 18.98 23.98 -6.03
C ASP A 63 20.42 24.38 -6.44
N LYS A 64 20.95 25.48 -5.88
CA LYS A 64 22.31 25.95 -6.20
C LYS A 64 23.42 25.03 -5.72
N ASP A 65 23.19 24.31 -4.62
CA ASP A 65 24.24 23.61 -3.87
C ASP A 65 24.00 22.10 -3.79
N GLU A 66 22.76 21.67 -4.02
CA GLU A 66 22.29 20.32 -3.74
C GLU A 66 21.49 19.74 -4.91
N PHE A 67 21.59 18.42 -5.05
CA PHE A 67 20.86 17.63 -6.04
C PHE A 67 20.21 16.44 -5.36
N ILE A 68 18.90 16.29 -5.56
CA ILE A 68 18.08 15.27 -4.91
C ILE A 68 17.46 14.38 -6.00
N ILE A 69 17.50 13.08 -5.75
CA ILE A 69 16.81 12.06 -6.55
C ILE A 69 15.73 11.43 -5.67
N ILE A 70 14.48 11.52 -6.10
CA ILE A 70 13.35 10.88 -5.44
C ILE A 70 12.93 9.65 -6.24
N ASP A 71 12.90 8.49 -5.59
CA ASP A 71 12.23 7.31 -6.12
C ASP A 71 10.70 7.47 -5.98
N ILE A 72 10.01 7.53 -7.11
CA ILE A 72 8.58 7.80 -7.17
C ILE A 72 7.77 6.69 -6.49
N LEU A 73 8.14 5.43 -6.71
CA LEU A 73 7.37 4.29 -6.19
C LEU A 73 7.48 4.23 -4.66
N ASN A 74 8.70 4.37 -4.15
CA ASN A 74 8.95 4.36 -2.71
C ASN A 74 8.32 5.57 -2.02
N ALA A 75 8.36 6.76 -2.64
CA ALA A 75 7.66 7.95 -2.12
C ALA A 75 6.14 7.76 -2.08
N LYS A 76 5.54 7.18 -3.13
CA LYS A 76 4.11 6.86 -3.19
C LYS A 76 3.72 5.89 -2.07
N TYR A 77 4.51 4.83 -1.86
CA TYR A 77 4.25 3.87 -0.78
C TYR A 77 4.43 4.47 0.61
N ARG A 78 5.43 5.33 0.80
CA ARG A 78 5.61 6.06 2.05
C ARG A 78 4.41 6.93 2.35
N LEU A 79 3.93 7.71 1.38
CA LEU A 79 2.74 8.56 1.54
C LEU A 79 1.49 7.73 1.86
N LEU A 80 1.29 6.61 1.15
CA LEU A 80 0.17 5.71 1.41
C LEU A 80 0.23 5.12 2.82
N TYR A 81 1.40 4.64 3.24
CA TYR A 81 1.61 4.08 4.57
C TYR A 81 1.33 5.10 5.68
N GLU A 82 1.88 6.31 5.58
CA GLU A 82 1.66 7.36 6.58
C GLU A 82 0.17 7.73 6.66
N ASN A 83 -0.52 7.88 5.53
CA ASN A 83 -1.96 8.14 5.52
C ASN A 83 -2.77 7.00 6.16
N LEU A 84 -2.42 5.74 5.89
CA LEU A 84 -3.08 4.59 6.50
C LEU A 84 -2.82 4.53 8.01
N LEU A 85 -1.58 4.80 8.42
CA LEU A 85 -1.18 4.81 9.83
C LEU A 85 -1.88 5.92 10.61
N ASP A 86 -1.95 7.13 10.04
CA ASP A 86 -2.66 8.25 10.64
C ASP A 86 -4.15 7.97 10.77
N ASN A 87 -4.78 7.42 9.72
CA ASN A 87 -6.19 7.03 9.77
C ASN A 87 -6.45 5.94 10.82
N TYR A 88 -5.53 4.97 10.95
CA TYR A 88 -5.62 3.92 11.96
C TYR A 88 -5.52 4.48 13.37
N ASN A 89 -4.51 5.31 13.63
CA ASN A 89 -4.28 5.92 14.94
C ASN A 89 -5.43 6.84 15.37
N ASN A 90 -6.01 7.57 14.41
CA ASN A 90 -7.13 8.48 14.65
C ASN A 90 -8.51 7.79 14.58
N ARG A 91 -8.56 6.48 14.28
CA ARG A 91 -9.81 5.71 14.06
C ARG A 91 -10.74 6.33 13.01
N THR A 92 -10.16 6.96 11.99
CA THR A 92 -10.86 7.61 10.86
C THR A 92 -10.78 6.82 9.57
N ILE A 93 -10.45 5.53 9.65
CA ILE A 93 -10.37 4.66 8.46
C ILE A 93 -11.71 4.66 7.74
N SER A 94 -11.66 5.07 6.47
CA SER A 94 -12.80 5.02 5.57
C SER A 94 -12.95 3.61 5.01
N LYS A 95 -14.19 3.11 5.01
CA LYS A 95 -14.54 1.83 4.39
C LYS A 95 -15.20 2.08 3.05
N GLN A 96 -14.81 1.28 2.05
CA GLN A 96 -15.48 1.25 0.75
C GLN A 96 -16.32 -0.02 0.67
N ILE A 97 -17.64 0.15 0.52
CA ILE A 97 -18.54 -0.98 0.25
C ILE A 97 -18.30 -1.44 -1.19
N LEU A 98 -18.08 -2.74 -1.36
CA LEU A 98 -17.95 -3.35 -2.68
C LEU A 98 -19.33 -3.43 -3.34
N LEU A 99 -19.41 -3.16 -4.65
CA LEU A 99 -20.67 -3.35 -5.39
C LEU A 99 -21.11 -4.82 -5.40
N PHE A 100 -20.14 -5.74 -5.40
CA PHE A 100 -20.35 -7.17 -5.32
C PHE A 100 -19.39 -7.76 -4.28
N PRO A 101 -19.88 -8.64 -3.38
CA PRO A 101 -19.02 -9.30 -2.42
C PRO A 101 -18.04 -10.24 -3.13
N ILE A 102 -16.85 -10.39 -2.54
CA ILE A 102 -15.85 -11.35 -2.96
C ILE A 102 -15.94 -12.51 -1.97
N ILE A 103 -16.18 -13.72 -2.47
CA ILE A 103 -16.21 -14.94 -1.64
C ILE A 103 -14.81 -15.54 -1.63
N LEU A 104 -14.26 -15.74 -0.45
CA LEU A 104 -12.96 -16.35 -0.28
C LEU A 104 -13.08 -17.73 0.38
N GLU A 105 -12.70 -18.77 -0.34
CA GLU A 105 -12.64 -20.13 0.21
C GLU A 105 -11.40 -20.29 1.10
N LEU A 106 -11.61 -20.74 2.34
CA LEU A 106 -10.61 -20.91 3.37
C LEU A 106 -10.61 -22.35 3.87
N ASN A 107 -9.43 -22.95 3.96
CA ASN A 107 -9.26 -24.16 4.74
C ASN A 107 -9.46 -23.91 6.26
N GLU A 108 -9.65 -24.98 7.03
CA GLU A 108 -9.93 -24.90 8.48
C GLU A 108 -8.91 -24.05 9.26
N TYR A 109 -7.62 -24.16 8.90
CA TYR A 109 -6.56 -23.40 9.55
C TYR A 109 -6.72 -21.89 9.28
N LYS A 110 -6.92 -21.49 8.03
CA LYS A 110 -7.11 -20.08 7.65
C LYS A 110 -8.39 -19.49 8.25
N LEU A 111 -9.47 -20.26 8.30
CA LEU A 111 -10.72 -19.84 8.93
C LEU A 111 -10.53 -19.59 10.44
N SER A 112 -9.78 -20.46 11.13
CA SER A 112 -9.41 -20.27 12.54
C SER A 112 -8.58 -18.98 12.74
N VAL A 113 -7.62 -18.73 11.85
CA VAL A 113 -6.83 -17.49 11.86
C VAL A 113 -7.73 -16.28 11.62
N PHE A 114 -8.62 -16.33 10.62
CA PHE A 114 -9.59 -15.28 10.32
C PHE A 114 -10.42 -14.90 11.56
N ASN A 115 -11.00 -15.90 12.22
CA ASN A 115 -11.79 -15.68 13.44
C ASN A 115 -10.97 -14.99 14.55
N THR A 116 -9.65 -15.19 14.59
CA THR A 116 -8.76 -14.54 15.56
C THR A 116 -8.38 -13.10 15.17
N ILE A 117 -8.41 -12.76 13.88
CA ILE A 117 -7.98 -11.44 13.37
C ILE A 117 -9.12 -10.57 12.85
N LYS A 118 -10.35 -11.07 12.76
CA LYS A 118 -11.51 -10.38 12.18
C LYS A 118 -11.69 -8.96 12.73
N ASP A 119 -11.60 -8.78 14.04
CA ASP A 119 -11.72 -7.46 14.65
C ASP A 119 -10.59 -6.51 14.24
N LYS A 120 -9.38 -7.04 14.05
CA LYS A 120 -8.23 -6.25 13.56
C LYS A 120 -8.42 -5.85 12.10
N LEU A 121 -8.93 -6.76 11.26
CA LEU A 121 -9.28 -6.45 9.87
C LEU A 121 -10.35 -5.34 9.81
N ASN A 122 -11.38 -5.45 10.64
CA ASN A 122 -12.43 -4.44 10.73
C ASN A 122 -11.88 -3.07 11.14
N ASN A 123 -10.96 -3.03 12.11
CA ASN A 123 -10.26 -1.82 12.52
C ASN A 123 -9.33 -1.26 11.43
N LEU A 124 -8.89 -2.09 10.49
CA LEU A 124 -8.13 -1.69 9.30
C LEU A 124 -9.04 -1.28 8.12
N GLY A 125 -10.37 -1.29 8.31
CA GLY A 125 -11.34 -0.95 7.28
C GLY A 125 -11.69 -2.08 6.32
N ILE A 126 -11.23 -3.30 6.61
CA ILE A 126 -11.56 -4.51 5.84
C ILE A 126 -12.71 -5.22 6.54
N GLU A 127 -13.85 -5.28 5.86
CA GLU A 127 -15.05 -5.94 6.34
C GLU A 127 -15.22 -7.28 5.63
N ALA A 128 -15.33 -8.35 6.42
CA ALA A 128 -15.56 -9.70 5.93
C ALA A 128 -16.34 -10.47 7.00
N ASP A 129 -17.23 -11.34 6.57
CA ASP A 129 -18.15 -12.09 7.42
C ASP A 129 -18.23 -13.54 6.95
N ILE A 130 -18.55 -14.46 7.84
CA ILE A 130 -18.69 -15.87 7.48
C ILE A 130 -19.86 -16.02 6.51
N PHE A 131 -19.61 -16.57 5.33
CA PHE A 131 -20.62 -16.84 4.32
C PHE A 131 -21.17 -18.27 4.46
N ASP A 132 -20.27 -19.27 4.58
CA ASP A 132 -20.62 -20.67 4.85
C ASP A 132 -19.56 -21.38 5.73
N GLU A 133 -19.57 -22.73 5.77
CA GLU A 133 -18.66 -23.51 6.61
C GLU A 133 -17.18 -23.25 6.33
N ASN A 134 -16.81 -22.95 5.08
CA ASN A 134 -15.42 -22.83 4.63
C ASN A 134 -15.17 -21.54 3.84
N SER A 135 -16.03 -20.53 3.95
CA SER A 135 -15.86 -19.27 3.23
C SER A 135 -16.29 -18.03 4.01
N ILE A 136 -15.65 -16.91 3.64
CA ILE A 136 -15.91 -15.56 4.15
C ILE A 136 -16.16 -14.57 3.01
#